data_AF-A0A8T7IPF9-F1
#
_entry.id   AF-A0A8T7IPF9-F1
#
_cell.length_a   1.000
_cell.length_b   1.000
_cell.length_c   1.000
_cell.angle_alpha   90.00
_cell.angle_beta   90.00
_cell.angle_gamma   90.00
#
_symmetry.space_group_name_H-M   'P 1'
#
loop_
_entity.id
_entity.type
_entity.pdbx_description
1 polymer ?
#
loop_
_entity_poly.entity_id
_entity_poly.type
_entity_poly.pdbx_seq_one_letter_code
_entity_poly.pdbx_strand_id
1 'polypeptide(L)'
;MTQATPNLDQFDLAFKNNDQLTDVSVAAGMICGLALLPNTLTPSEWFDLLWCGDEPTVADSDSLGHALTLAVQVGDWARESNGQQIFDLSQRYSTQLFFMGLASALNWGKSLWSEHNIEDDSDEDHLIGALMLVCVTLAWPNAERPTDARLPSLETARAQ
;
A
#
# COMPACT_ATOMS: atom_id res chain seq x y z
N MET A 1 -9.89 -16.65 -13.17
CA MET A 1 -8.91 -16.48 -14.27
C MET A 1 -7.67 -15.92 -13.61
N THR A 2 -6.48 -16.51 -13.78
CA THR A 2 -5.26 -15.96 -13.17
C THR A 2 -4.85 -14.71 -13.97
N GLN A 3 -5.03 -13.51 -13.41
CA GLN A 3 -4.44 -12.31 -14.01
C GLN A 3 -2.92 -12.49 -14.11
N ALA A 4 -2.35 -12.04 -15.24
CA ALA A 4 -0.91 -12.02 -15.40
C ALA A 4 -0.28 -11.07 -14.39
N THR A 5 0.89 -11.43 -13.85
CA THR A 5 1.68 -10.52 -13.03
C THR A 5 1.90 -9.19 -13.79
N PRO A 6 1.66 -8.04 -13.15
CA PRO A 6 1.82 -6.73 -13.80
C PRO A 6 3.27 -6.53 -14.23
N ASN A 7 3.47 -5.66 -15.23
CA ASN A 7 4.81 -5.32 -15.68
C ASN A 7 5.47 -4.35 -14.67
N LEU A 8 6.10 -4.93 -13.65
CA LEU A 8 6.74 -4.17 -12.57
C LEU A 8 7.91 -3.31 -13.04
N ASP A 9 8.60 -3.69 -14.12
CA ASP A 9 9.69 -2.86 -14.67
C ASP A 9 9.14 -1.57 -15.30
N GLN A 10 7.99 -1.64 -15.98
CA GLN A 10 7.31 -0.46 -16.51
C GLN A 10 6.71 0.39 -15.40
N PHE A 11 6.10 -0.23 -14.39
CA PHE A 11 5.62 0.46 -13.20
C PHE A 11 6.75 1.25 -12.53
N ASP A 12 7.88 0.60 -12.27
CA ASP A 12 9.03 1.24 -11.63
C ASP A 12 9.58 2.42 -12.44
N LEU A 13 9.67 2.25 -13.76
CA LEU A 13 10.14 3.31 -14.65
C LEU A 13 9.17 4.49 -14.69
N ALA A 14 7.86 4.23 -14.75
CA ALA A 14 6.85 5.26 -14.77
C ALA A 14 6.86 6.10 -13.49
N PHE A 15 6.98 5.48 -12.31
CA PHE A 15 7.06 6.22 -11.05
C PHE A 15 8.37 7.01 -10.91
N LYS A 16 9.51 6.41 -11.27
CA LYS A 16 10.81 7.10 -11.20
C LYS A 16 10.94 8.31 -12.12
N ASN A 17 10.16 8.35 -13.21
CA ASN A 17 10.18 9.45 -14.17
C ASN A 17 9.28 10.63 -13.78
N ASN A 18 8.51 10.53 -12.68
CA ASN A 18 7.63 11.60 -12.20
C ASN A 18 8.01 11.95 -10.76
N ASP A 19 8.64 13.10 -10.56
CA ASP A 19 9.06 13.61 -9.24
C ASP A 19 7.91 14.06 -8.34
N GLN A 20 6.72 14.24 -8.93
CA GLN A 20 5.47 14.54 -8.24
C GLN A 20 4.82 13.31 -7.61
N LEU A 21 5.29 12.11 -7.93
CA LEU A 21 4.81 10.86 -7.33
C LEU A 21 5.70 10.44 -6.16
N THR A 22 5.08 9.78 -5.18
CA THR A 22 5.80 9.19 -4.05
C THR A 22 6.81 8.14 -4.52
N ASP A 23 7.76 7.78 -3.65
CA ASP A 23 8.73 6.73 -3.92
C ASP A 23 8.03 5.44 -4.37
N VAL A 24 8.54 4.81 -5.42
CA VAL A 24 7.94 3.61 -6.02
C VAL A 24 7.70 2.48 -5.01
N SER A 25 8.57 2.34 -4.00
CA SER A 25 8.40 1.34 -2.94
C SER A 25 7.21 1.68 -2.06
N VAL A 26 7.06 2.97 -1.69
CA VAL A 26 5.90 3.46 -0.94
C VAL A 26 4.62 3.29 -1.75
N ALA A 27 4.66 3.64 -3.04
CA ALA A 27 3.52 3.49 -3.95
C ALA A 27 3.07 2.02 -4.06
N ALA A 28 4.00 1.10 -4.32
CA ALA A 28 3.70 -0.33 -4.39
C ALA A 28 3.08 -0.84 -3.09
N GLY A 29 3.63 -0.42 -1.95
CA GLY A 29 3.09 -0.72 -0.62
C GLY A 29 1.66 -0.20 -0.43
N MET A 30 1.42 1.07 -0.74
CA MET A 30 0.09 1.69 -0.65
C MET A 30 -0.94 0.98 -1.53
N ILE A 31 -0.59 0.70 -2.80
CA ILE A 31 -1.47 0.00 -3.74
C ILE A 31 -1.85 -1.38 -3.18
N CYS A 32 -0.88 -2.13 -2.63
CA CYS A 32 -1.15 -3.43 -2.02
C CYS A 32 -2.03 -3.29 -0.77
N GLY A 33 -1.79 -2.29 0.08
CA GLY A 33 -2.61 -2.05 1.27
C GLY A 33 -4.06 -1.69 0.92
N LEU A 34 -4.26 -0.87 -0.10
CA LEU A 34 -5.60 -0.54 -0.61
C LEU A 34 -6.31 -1.76 -1.20
N ALA A 35 -5.59 -2.66 -1.84
CA ALA A 35 -6.15 -3.91 -2.36
C ALA A 35 -6.65 -4.87 -1.26
N LEU A 36 -6.17 -4.71 -0.02
CA LEU A 36 -6.64 -5.47 1.13
C LEU A 36 -7.90 -4.87 1.78
N LEU A 37 -8.24 -3.62 1.45
CA LEU A 37 -9.45 -2.99 1.96
C LEU A 37 -10.69 -3.52 1.22
N PRO A 38 -11.85 -3.59 1.89
CA PRO A 38 -13.12 -3.81 1.22
C PRO A 38 -13.35 -2.80 0.10
N ASN A 39 -13.93 -3.23 -1.02
CA ASN A 39 -14.20 -2.35 -2.17
C ASN A 39 -15.04 -1.11 -1.81
N THR A 40 -15.86 -1.18 -0.76
CA THR A 40 -16.65 -0.06 -0.24
C THR A 40 -15.81 1.05 0.38
N LEU A 41 -14.56 0.74 0.73
CA LEU A 41 -13.59 1.64 1.34
C LEU A 41 -12.44 2.00 0.40
N THR A 42 -12.46 1.48 -0.83
CA THR A 42 -11.55 1.92 -1.88
C THR A 42 -12.12 3.20 -2.50
N PRO A 43 -11.51 4.37 -2.29
CA PRO A 43 -12.05 5.62 -2.80
C PRO A 43 -11.89 5.64 -4.32
N SER A 44 -12.78 6.36 -4.99
CA SER A 44 -12.67 6.61 -6.44
C SER A 44 -11.36 7.31 -6.82
N GLU A 45 -10.73 8.00 -5.86
CA GLU A 45 -9.57 8.87 -6.02
C GLU A 45 -8.34 8.34 -5.24
N TRP A 46 -8.25 7.04 -5.01
CA TRP A 46 -7.15 6.47 -4.20
C TRP A 46 -5.76 6.80 -4.74
N PHE A 47 -5.68 7.06 -6.05
CA PHE A 47 -4.45 7.46 -6.72
C PHE A 47 -3.93 8.84 -6.28
N ASP A 48 -4.79 9.71 -5.72
CA ASP A 48 -4.35 10.99 -5.15
C ASP A 48 -3.43 10.78 -3.95
N LEU A 49 -3.52 9.61 -3.29
CA LEU A 49 -2.61 9.22 -2.20
C LEU A 49 -1.18 8.95 -2.67
N LEU A 50 -0.99 8.73 -3.97
CA LEU A 50 0.33 8.52 -4.57
C LEU A 50 1.01 9.84 -4.95
N TRP A 51 0.28 10.95 -4.88
CA TRP A 51 0.75 12.27 -5.23
C TRP A 51 1.46 12.94 -4.05
N CYS A 52 2.63 13.56 -4.31
CA CYS A 52 3.36 14.35 -3.34
C CYS A 52 3.87 15.70 -3.87
N GLY A 53 3.49 16.08 -5.10
CA GLY A 53 3.86 17.35 -5.73
C GLY A 53 2.78 18.45 -5.62
N ASP A 54 2.99 19.55 -6.34
CA ASP A 54 1.96 20.58 -6.58
C ASP A 54 0.79 20.01 -7.39
N GLU A 55 -0.37 20.68 -7.46
CA GLU A 55 -1.53 20.16 -8.21
C GLU A 55 -1.17 19.86 -9.70
N PRO A 56 -1.49 18.67 -10.23
CA PRO A 56 -1.07 18.26 -11.56
C PRO A 56 -1.58 19.22 -12.64
N THR A 57 -0.71 19.59 -13.58
CA THR A 57 -1.09 20.40 -14.73
C THR A 57 -1.60 19.52 -15.88
N VAL A 58 -2.29 20.14 -16.85
CA VAL A 58 -2.70 19.43 -18.09
C VAL A 58 -1.50 18.85 -18.85
N ALA A 59 -0.30 19.42 -18.70
CA ALA A 59 0.90 18.90 -19.34
C ALA A 59 1.41 17.60 -18.68
N ASP A 60 1.10 17.39 -17.41
CA ASP A 60 1.51 16.22 -16.64
C ASP A 60 0.58 15.01 -16.91
N SER A 61 -0.58 15.22 -17.53
CA SER A 61 -1.61 14.18 -17.70
C SER A 61 -1.14 12.95 -18.47
N ASP A 62 -0.25 13.12 -19.45
CA ASP A 62 0.20 12.01 -20.30
C ASP A 62 1.20 11.09 -19.57
N SER A 63 2.18 11.66 -18.84
CA SER A 63 3.15 10.88 -18.08
C SER A 63 2.54 10.29 -16.81
N LEU A 64 1.70 11.06 -16.13
CA LEU A 64 0.97 10.60 -14.95
C LEU A 64 -0.10 9.59 -15.33
N GLY A 65 -0.86 9.80 -16.39
CA GLY A 65 -1.89 8.87 -16.85
C GLY A 65 -1.33 7.48 -17.14
N HIS A 66 -0.10 7.40 -17.67
CA HIS A 66 0.59 6.13 -17.85
C HIS A 66 0.96 5.46 -16.51
N ALA A 67 1.56 6.21 -15.59
CA ALA A 67 1.90 5.71 -14.25
C ALA A 67 0.67 5.22 -13.48
N LEU A 68 -0.44 5.97 -13.55
CA LEU A 68 -1.72 5.62 -12.93
C LEU A 68 -2.34 4.37 -13.56
N THR A 69 -2.27 4.22 -14.88
CA THR A 69 -2.73 2.99 -15.55
C THR A 69 -1.98 1.75 -15.03
N LEU A 70 -0.67 1.87 -14.86
CA LEU A 70 0.15 0.79 -14.30
C LEU A 70 -0.17 0.54 -12.82
N ALA A 71 -0.41 1.60 -12.04
CA ALA A 71 -0.83 1.49 -10.64
C ALA A 71 -2.16 0.74 -10.49
N VAL A 72 -3.14 1.00 -11.37
CA VAL A 72 -4.41 0.25 -11.40
C VAL A 72 -4.17 -1.23 -11.70
N GLN A 73 -3.31 -1.56 -12.67
CA GLN A 73 -2.97 -2.96 -12.97
C GLN A 73 -2.30 -3.67 -11.80
N VAL A 74 -1.42 -3.00 -11.07
CA VAL A 74 -0.82 -3.54 -9.84
C VAL A 74 -1.88 -3.75 -8.76
N GLY A 75 -2.80 -2.81 -8.60
CA GLY A 75 -3.91 -2.91 -7.65
C GLY A 75 -4.87 -4.06 -7.96
N ASP A 76 -5.27 -4.21 -9.23
CA ASP A 76 -6.13 -5.31 -9.69
C ASP A 76 -5.47 -6.66 -9.44
N TRP A 77 -4.20 -6.80 -9.80
CA TRP A 77 -3.42 -8.00 -9.53
C TRP A 77 -3.31 -8.28 -8.02
N ALA A 78 -3.09 -7.24 -7.21
CA ALA A 78 -2.96 -7.39 -5.76
C ALA A 78 -4.25 -7.87 -5.11
N ARG A 79 -5.43 -7.43 -5.58
CA ARG A 79 -6.74 -7.89 -5.06
C ARG A 79 -6.99 -9.38 -5.33
N GLU A 80 -6.44 -9.91 -6.42
CA GLU A 80 -6.56 -11.33 -6.77
C GLU A 80 -5.41 -12.20 -6.23
N SER A 81 -4.40 -11.56 -5.63
CA SER A 81 -3.20 -12.22 -5.13
C SER A 81 -3.39 -12.78 -3.73
N ASN A 82 -2.71 -13.87 -3.43
CA ASN A 82 -2.59 -14.37 -2.06
C ASN A 82 -1.46 -13.65 -1.30
N GLY A 83 -1.42 -13.84 0.02
CA GLY A 83 -0.42 -13.21 0.90
C GLY A 83 1.04 -13.50 0.51
N GLN A 84 1.35 -14.72 0.02
CA GLN A 84 2.70 -15.06 -0.42
C GLN A 84 3.12 -14.25 -1.65
N GLN A 85 2.21 -14.03 -2.60
CA GLN A 85 2.49 -13.24 -3.80
C GLN A 85 2.77 -11.78 -3.45
N ILE A 86 2.01 -11.20 -2.51
CA ILE A 86 2.26 -9.84 -1.99
C ILE A 86 3.59 -9.79 -1.24
N PHE A 87 3.91 -10.82 -0.45
CA PHE A 87 5.19 -10.90 0.25
C PHE A 87 6.37 -10.98 -0.71
N ASP A 88 6.28 -11.81 -1.75
CA ASP A 88 7.31 -11.93 -2.80
C ASP A 88 7.49 -10.60 -3.55
N LEU A 89 6.40 -9.88 -3.82
CA LEU A 89 6.46 -8.54 -4.39
C LEU A 89 7.23 -7.57 -3.47
N SER A 90 6.99 -7.61 -2.16
CA SER A 90 7.67 -6.73 -1.19
C SER A 90 9.19 -6.88 -1.21
N GLN A 91 9.71 -8.06 -1.59
CA GLN A 91 11.15 -8.32 -1.68
C GLN A 91 11.84 -7.60 -2.84
N ARG A 92 11.08 -7.11 -3.83
CA ARG A 92 11.59 -6.28 -4.92
C ARG A 92 11.90 -4.85 -4.47
N TYR A 93 11.20 -4.38 -3.44
CA TYR A 93 11.23 -2.98 -3.00
C TYR A 93 12.01 -2.81 -1.70
N SER A 94 12.25 -1.56 -1.31
CA SER A 94 12.73 -1.30 0.04
C SER A 94 11.68 -1.77 1.04
N THR A 95 12.01 -2.79 1.85
CA THR A 95 11.11 -3.38 2.86
C THR A 95 10.50 -2.29 3.74
N GLN A 96 11.33 -1.37 4.22
CA GLN A 96 10.89 -0.26 5.07
C GLN A 96 9.82 0.60 4.38
N LEU A 97 10.11 1.04 3.16
CA LEU A 97 9.22 1.95 2.43
C LEU A 97 7.94 1.24 1.95
N PHE A 98 8.06 -0.01 1.52
CA PHE A 98 6.92 -0.83 1.11
C PHE A 98 5.93 -1.03 2.26
N PHE A 99 6.40 -1.51 3.41
CA PHE A 99 5.50 -1.74 4.54
C PHE A 99 5.01 -0.44 5.18
N MET A 100 5.75 0.66 5.04
CA MET A 100 5.26 2.00 5.41
C MET A 100 4.10 2.43 4.50
N GLY A 101 4.22 2.26 3.19
CA GLY A 101 3.13 2.55 2.25
C GLY A 101 1.90 1.69 2.53
N LEU A 102 2.10 0.39 2.77
CA LEU A 102 1.02 -0.55 3.09
C LEU A 102 0.32 -0.16 4.39
N ALA A 103 1.07 0.15 5.46
CA ALA A 103 0.52 0.63 6.72
C ALA A 103 -0.27 1.93 6.56
N SER A 104 0.23 2.87 5.75
CA SER A 104 -0.48 4.14 5.46
C SER A 104 -1.82 3.90 4.79
N ALA A 105 -1.89 2.98 3.82
CA ALA A 105 -3.14 2.63 3.16
C ALA A 105 -4.15 1.98 4.12
N LEU A 106 -3.70 1.05 4.98
CA LEU A 106 -4.58 0.43 5.98
C LEU A 106 -5.08 1.44 7.01
N ASN A 107 -4.21 2.34 7.48
CA ASN A 107 -4.59 3.40 8.40
C ASN A 107 -5.62 4.36 7.78
N TRP A 108 -5.42 4.70 6.51
CA TRP A 108 -6.37 5.53 5.77
C TRP A 108 -7.73 4.83 5.60
N GLY A 109 -7.73 3.54 5.24
CA GLY A 109 -8.93 2.72 5.14
C GLY A 109 -9.69 2.64 6.45
N LYS A 110 -8.97 2.53 7.58
CA LYS A 110 -9.57 2.57 8.93
C LYS A 110 -10.26 3.91 9.22
N SER A 111 -9.66 5.04 8.84
CA SER A 111 -10.28 6.35 9.01
C SER A 111 -11.61 6.44 8.24
N LEU A 112 -11.64 5.97 6.98
CA LEU A 112 -12.88 5.90 6.20
C LEU A 112 -13.91 4.96 6.81
N TRP A 113 -13.46 3.83 7.36
CA TRP A 113 -14.33 2.86 8.03
C TRP A 113 -15.12 3.52 9.18
N SER A 114 -14.42 4.35 9.96
CA SER A 114 -15.01 5.14 11.05
C SER A 114 -15.95 6.24 10.53
N GLU A 115 -15.57 6.96 9.48
CA GLU A 115 -16.38 8.03 8.88
C GLU A 115 -17.69 7.52 8.26
N HIS A 116 -17.67 6.33 7.67
CA HIS A 116 -18.85 5.68 7.11
C HIS A 116 -19.66 4.88 8.14
N ASN A 117 -19.21 4.83 9.40
CA ASN A 117 -19.87 4.14 10.50
C ASN A 117 -20.10 2.64 10.20
N ILE A 118 -19.13 2.03 9.52
CA ILE A 118 -19.13 0.60 9.16
C ILE A 118 -18.44 -0.22 10.27
N GLU A 119 -17.76 0.44 11.22
CA GLU A 119 -17.00 -0.20 12.31
C GLU A 119 -18.01 -0.94 13.21
N ASP A 120 -17.89 -2.26 13.25
CA ASP A 120 -18.87 -3.15 13.88
C ASP A 120 -18.23 -4.08 14.91
N ASP A 121 -16.95 -3.84 15.26
CA ASP A 121 -16.13 -4.70 16.13
C ASP A 121 -16.04 -6.15 15.59
N SER A 122 -16.19 -6.33 14.27
CA SER A 122 -16.07 -7.64 13.65
C SER A 122 -14.62 -8.13 13.59
N ASP A 123 -14.47 -9.40 13.23
CA ASP A 123 -13.17 -10.00 12.97
C ASP A 123 -12.38 -9.25 11.87
N GLU A 124 -13.06 -8.54 10.95
CA GLU A 124 -12.43 -7.75 9.89
C GLU A 124 -11.76 -6.48 10.44
N ASP A 125 -12.39 -5.77 11.39
CA ASP A 125 -11.82 -4.60 12.07
C ASP A 125 -10.54 -4.98 12.85
N HIS A 126 -10.60 -6.12 13.54
CA HIS A 126 -9.46 -6.67 14.27
C HIS A 126 -8.35 -7.13 13.33
N LEU A 127 -8.68 -7.68 12.17
CA LEU A 127 -7.71 -8.13 11.16
C LEU A 127 -6.96 -6.95 10.54
N ILE A 128 -7.63 -5.86 10.15
CA ILE A 128 -6.99 -4.66 9.60
C ILE A 128 -6.08 -4.01 10.65
N GLY A 129 -6.55 -3.91 11.90
CA GLY A 129 -5.74 -3.43 13.01
C GLY A 129 -4.48 -4.28 13.25
N ALA A 130 -4.61 -5.61 13.21
CA ALA A 130 -3.49 -6.54 13.36
C ALA A 130 -2.48 -6.44 12.19
N LEU A 131 -2.98 -6.39 10.95
CA LEU A 131 -2.16 -6.23 9.75
C LEU A 131 -1.39 -4.91 9.77
N MET A 132 -2.03 -3.82 10.19
CA MET A 132 -1.36 -2.52 10.34
C MET A 132 -0.20 -2.61 11.35
N LEU A 133 -0.38 -3.29 12.48
CA LEU A 133 0.69 -3.49 13.47
C LEU A 133 1.86 -4.31 12.92
N VAL A 134 1.59 -5.36 12.14
CA VAL A 134 2.63 -6.13 11.43
C VAL A 134 3.39 -5.24 10.46
N CYS A 135 2.69 -4.44 9.65
CA CYS A 135 3.31 -3.57 8.66
C CYS A 135 4.14 -2.45 9.30
N VAL A 136 3.64 -1.80 10.35
CA VAL A 136 4.42 -0.82 11.14
C VAL A 136 5.69 -1.46 11.72
N THR A 137 5.58 -2.70 12.19
CA THR A 137 6.72 -3.45 12.71
C THR A 137 7.76 -3.70 11.62
N LEU A 138 7.35 -4.13 10.43
CA LEU A 138 8.24 -4.38 9.30
C LEU A 138 8.83 -3.07 8.70
N ALA A 139 8.10 -1.96 8.81
CA ALA A 139 8.55 -0.65 8.37
C ALA A 139 9.62 -0.04 9.30
N TRP A 140 9.61 -0.34 10.60
CA TRP A 140 10.50 0.30 11.56
C TRP A 140 11.87 -0.41 11.67
N PRO A 141 13.01 0.30 11.43
CA PRO A 141 14.34 -0.20 11.78
C PRO A 141 14.41 -0.62 13.26
N ASN A 142 14.93 -1.81 13.53
CA ASN A 142 14.99 -2.38 14.89
C ASN A 142 15.64 -1.45 15.94
N ALA A 143 16.63 -0.64 15.52
CA ALA A 143 17.36 0.26 16.41
C ALA A 143 16.55 1.50 16.85
N GLU A 144 15.46 1.82 16.16
CA GLU A 144 14.69 3.04 16.37
C GLU A 144 13.32 2.78 16.99
N ARG A 145 12.99 1.52 17.30
CA ARG A 145 11.67 1.15 17.84
C ARG A 145 11.46 1.70 19.25
N PRO A 146 10.25 2.23 19.57
CA PRO A 146 9.94 2.69 20.92
C PRO A 146 9.91 1.50 21.86
N THR A 147 10.61 1.59 22.98
CA THR A 147 10.70 0.52 23.99
C THR A 147 9.37 0.26 24.71
N ASP A 148 8.43 1.20 24.62
CA ASP A 148 7.12 1.23 25.25
C ASP A 148 5.97 0.85 24.27
N ALA A 149 6.25 0.75 22.97
CA ALA A 149 5.26 0.35 21.98
C ALA A 149 4.98 -1.16 22.07
N ARG A 150 3.70 -1.54 22.18
CA ARG A 150 3.25 -2.95 22.12
C ARG A 150 3.21 -3.45 20.68
N LEU A 151 4.37 -3.56 20.05
CA LEU A 151 4.53 -4.11 18.70
C LEU A 151 4.92 -5.60 18.76
N PRO A 152 4.48 -6.44 17.80
CA PRO A 152 4.99 -7.80 17.68
C PRO A 152 6.51 -7.80 17.42
N SER A 153 7.16 -8.93 17.73
CA SER A 153 8.57 -9.11 17.37
C SER A 153 8.75 -9.15 15.84
N LEU A 154 9.95 -8.84 15.34
CA LEU A 154 10.22 -8.94 13.89
C LEU A 154 10.05 -10.37 13.37
N GLU A 155 10.43 -11.37 14.17
CA GLU A 155 10.27 -12.79 13.83
C GLU A 155 8.79 -13.15 13.70
N THR A 156 7.97 -12.71 14.67
CA THR A 156 6.51 -12.90 14.65
C THR A 156 5.88 -12.20 13.43
N ALA A 157 6.28 -10.95 13.16
CA ALA A 157 5.75 -10.17 12.05
C ALA A 157 6.10 -10.75 10.67
N ARG A 158 7.23 -11.45 10.54
CA ARG A 158 7.62 -12.13 9.28
C ARG A 158 6.90 -13.47 9.07
N ALA A 159 6.36 -14.05 10.13
CA ALA A 159 5.67 -15.34 10.09
C ALA A 159 4.15 -15.23 9.91
N GLN A 160 3.61 -14.01 10.01
CA GLN A 160 2.21 -13.66 9.79
C GLN A 160 2.02 -13.11 8.38
#